data_AF-A0A8T4JMR4-F1
#
_entry.id   AF-A0A8T4JMR4-F1
#
_cell.length_a   1.000
_cell.length_b   1.000
_cell.length_c   1.000
_cell.angle_alpha   90.00
_cell.angle_beta   90.00
_cell.angle_gamma   90.00
#
_symmetry.space_group_name_H-M   'P 1'
#
loop_
_entity.id
_entity.type
_entity.pdbx_description
1 polymer ?
#
loop_
_entity_poly.entity_id
_entity_poly.type
_entity_poly.pdbx_seq_one_letter_code
_entity_poly.pdbx_strand_id
1 'polypeptide(L)'
;TGMAVGDRAKVFLQDDLGFNKSLLEFVYPDLFVGALMAFWIYLVYFFASGQMFIVRGKKFVLFKPKFIRQDRGEAAASSAYQSGWLGFLGDRLWKLIPLAVAYAILMQIPVVSGVIGFMVFDFARDGWFYDVFIRSILMSFYVALLPSGIEEFVRYRLRKKYYRRVVQLKYDRAKLSKL
;
A
#
# COMPACT_ATOMS: atom_id res chain seq x y z
N THR A 1 -14.84 -26.12 -38.25
CA THR A 1 -15.96 -25.67 -37.40
C THR A 1 -15.53 -24.42 -36.66
N GLY A 2 -16.14 -23.28 -36.99
CA GLY A 2 -15.71 -21.98 -36.46
C GLY A 2 -16.17 -21.82 -35.01
N MET A 3 -15.26 -22.00 -34.05
CA MET A 3 -15.51 -21.59 -32.67
C MET A 3 -15.81 -20.09 -32.63
N ALA A 4 -16.91 -19.73 -31.95
CA ALA A 4 -17.27 -18.34 -31.69
C ALA A 4 -16.13 -17.62 -30.96
N VAL A 5 -15.97 -16.32 -31.20
CA VAL A 5 -14.88 -15.51 -30.60
C VAL A 5 -14.90 -15.60 -29.07
N GLY A 6 -16.09 -15.74 -28.46
CA GLY A 6 -16.26 -15.96 -27.02
C GLY A 6 -15.70 -17.28 -26.51
N ASP A 7 -15.81 -18.36 -27.28
CA ASP A 7 -15.28 -19.68 -26.91
C ASP A 7 -13.75 -19.69 -27.02
N ARG A 8 -13.18 -18.99 -28.00
CA ARG A 8 -11.71 -18.84 -28.11
C ARG A 8 -11.13 -18.02 -26.97
N ALA A 9 -11.81 -16.96 -26.54
CA ALA A 9 -11.40 -16.18 -25.38
C ALA A 9 -11.45 -17.01 -24.10
N LYS A 10 -12.50 -17.84 -23.94
CA LYS A 10 -12.64 -18.73 -22.78
C LYS A 10 -11.55 -19.81 -22.73
N VAL A 11 -11.26 -20.46 -23.86
CA VAL A 11 -10.19 -21.45 -23.97
C VAL A 11 -8.82 -20.81 -23.73
N PHE A 12 -8.55 -19.63 -24.29
CA PHE A 12 -7.30 -18.89 -24.03
C PHE A 12 -7.14 -18.47 -22.56
N LEU A 13 -8.22 -17.99 -21.93
CA LEU A 13 -8.21 -17.62 -20.51
C LEU A 13 -8.00 -18.84 -19.59
N GLN A 14 -8.58 -19.99 -19.93
CA GLN A 14 -8.48 -21.22 -19.15
C GLN A 14 -7.13 -21.95 -19.36
N ASP A 15 -6.65 -22.05 -20.60
CA ASP A 15 -5.50 -22.87 -20.96
C ASP A 15 -4.16 -22.11 -20.89
N ASP A 16 -4.09 -20.84 -21.33
CA ASP A 16 -2.82 -20.09 -21.38
C ASP A 16 -2.60 -19.20 -20.15
N LEU A 17 -3.69 -18.71 -19.53
CA LEU A 17 -3.62 -17.85 -18.33
C LEU A 17 -3.96 -18.57 -17.03
N GLY A 18 -4.48 -19.80 -17.10
CA GLY A 18 -4.71 -20.68 -15.96
C GLY A 18 -5.87 -20.25 -15.04
N PHE A 19 -6.86 -19.52 -15.56
CA PHE A 19 -8.08 -19.16 -14.84
C PHE A 19 -8.99 -20.40 -14.65
N ASN A 20 -8.57 -21.31 -13.76
CA ASN A 20 -9.28 -22.56 -13.47
C ASN A 20 -9.98 -22.58 -12.11
N LYS A 21 -9.94 -21.47 -11.37
CA LYS A 21 -10.55 -21.38 -10.04
C LYS A 21 -12.07 -21.24 -10.13
N SER A 22 -12.78 -21.97 -9.29
CA SER A 22 -14.23 -21.85 -9.17
C SER A 22 -14.63 -20.48 -8.59
N LEU A 23 -15.88 -20.07 -8.82
CA LEU A 23 -16.45 -18.86 -8.20
C LEU A 23 -16.32 -18.88 -6.66
N LEU A 24 -16.35 -20.07 -6.07
CA LEU A 24 -16.21 -20.27 -4.64
C LEU A 24 -14.78 -20.02 -4.17
N GLU A 25 -13.77 -20.50 -4.91
CA GLU A 25 -12.34 -20.22 -4.66
C GLU A 25 -11.97 -18.76 -4.86
N PHE A 26 -12.64 -18.07 -5.78
CA PHE A 26 -12.49 -16.62 -5.98
C PHE A 26 -13.01 -15.82 -4.78
N VAL A 27 -14.21 -16.14 -4.31
CA VAL A 27 -14.83 -15.47 -3.16
C VAL A 27 -14.11 -15.84 -1.86
N TYR A 28 -13.69 -17.10 -1.73
CA TYR A 28 -13.03 -17.61 -0.55
C TYR A 28 -11.96 -18.66 -0.91
N PRO A 29 -10.68 -18.46 -0.54
CA PRO A 29 -10.20 -17.45 0.40
C PRO A 29 -9.82 -16.10 -0.25
N ASP A 30 -9.65 -16.03 -1.57
CA ASP A 30 -8.90 -14.95 -2.22
C ASP A 30 -9.51 -13.54 -2.00
N LEU A 31 -10.81 -13.35 -2.24
CA LEU A 31 -11.49 -12.07 -2.01
C LEU A 31 -11.50 -11.67 -0.52
N PHE A 32 -11.68 -12.64 0.38
CA PHE A 32 -11.68 -12.40 1.81
C PHE A 32 -10.30 -11.97 2.33
N VAL A 33 -9.24 -12.65 1.88
CA VAL A 33 -7.84 -12.27 2.15
C VAL A 33 -7.54 -10.88 1.59
N GLY A 34 -7.99 -10.59 0.36
CA GLY A 34 -7.86 -9.28 -0.26
C GLY A 34 -8.55 -8.16 0.53
N ALA A 35 -9.75 -8.43 1.05
CA ALA A 35 -10.50 -7.50 1.89
C ALA A 35 -9.80 -7.22 3.23
N LEU A 36 -9.30 -8.27 3.90
CA LEU A 36 -8.52 -8.13 5.12
C LEU A 36 -7.20 -7.39 4.87
N MET A 37 -6.50 -7.71 3.78
CA MET A 37 -5.28 -7.00 3.37
C MET A 37 -5.57 -5.51 3.19
N ALA A 38 -6.62 -5.17 2.45
CA ALA A 38 -7.03 -3.79 2.24
C ALA A 38 -7.35 -3.10 3.58
N PHE A 39 -8.06 -3.80 4.46
CA PHE A 39 -8.41 -3.29 5.78
C PHE A 39 -7.16 -3.00 6.63
N TRP A 40 -6.14 -3.87 6.59
CA TRP A 40 -4.85 -3.61 7.24
C TRP A 40 -4.17 -2.36 6.68
N ILE A 41 -4.17 -2.17 5.36
CA ILE A 41 -3.60 -0.98 4.72
C ILE A 41 -4.33 0.28 5.21
N TYR A 42 -5.66 0.23 5.27
CA TYR A 42 -6.46 1.32 5.81
C TYR A 42 -6.13 1.61 7.28
N LEU A 43 -6.02 0.58 8.12
CA LEU A 43 -5.62 0.75 9.52
C LEU A 43 -4.24 1.39 9.65
N VAL A 44 -3.25 0.91 8.89
CA VAL A 44 -1.90 1.48 8.87
C VAL A 44 -1.94 2.95 8.46
N TYR A 45 -2.69 3.29 7.40
CA TYR A 45 -2.88 4.68 6.99
C TYR A 45 -3.58 5.50 8.08
N PHE A 46 -4.63 4.96 8.70
CA PHE A 46 -5.39 5.61 9.75
C PHE A 46 -4.51 5.98 10.95
N PHE A 47 -3.69 5.04 11.42
CA PHE A 47 -2.72 5.29 12.49
C PHE A 47 -1.60 6.25 12.06
N ALA A 48 -1.06 6.10 10.86
CA ALA A 48 0.04 6.94 10.36
C ALA A 48 -0.39 8.39 10.10
N SER A 49 -1.62 8.60 9.61
CA SER A 49 -2.19 9.92 9.36
C SER A 49 -2.63 10.64 10.65
N GLY A 50 -2.65 9.92 11.80
CA GLY A 50 -2.96 10.50 13.10
C GLY A 50 -4.33 11.17 13.14
N GLN A 51 -5.30 10.64 12.37
CA GLN A 51 -6.64 11.24 12.25
C GLN A 51 -7.23 11.47 13.65
N MET A 52 -7.63 12.71 13.89
CA MET A 52 -8.18 13.14 15.17
C MET A 52 -9.57 12.54 15.36
N PHE A 53 -9.75 11.74 16.41
CA PHE A 53 -11.09 11.44 16.91
C PHE A 53 -11.59 12.63 17.72
N ILE A 54 -12.71 13.21 17.31
CA ILE A 54 -13.45 14.17 18.12
C ILE A 54 -14.41 13.34 18.99
N VAL A 55 -14.00 13.03 20.22
CA VAL A 55 -14.87 12.42 21.22
C VAL A 55 -15.22 13.50 22.22
N ARG A 56 -16.53 13.82 22.35
CA ARG A 56 -17.06 14.77 23.34
C ARG A 56 -16.40 16.18 23.32
N GLY A 57 -16.25 16.77 22.14
CA GLY A 57 -15.76 18.15 21.99
C GLY A 57 -14.27 18.36 22.28
N LYS A 58 -13.52 17.32 22.68
CA LYS A 58 -12.06 17.37 22.83
C LYS A 58 -11.41 16.69 21.63
N LYS A 59 -10.55 17.42 20.92
CA LYS A 59 -9.73 16.87 19.83
C LYS A 59 -8.67 15.97 20.44
N PHE A 60 -8.86 14.66 20.36
CA PHE A 60 -7.83 13.70 20.76
C PHE A 60 -6.98 13.38 19.53
N VAL A 61 -5.74 13.88 19.54
CA VAL A 61 -4.69 13.40 18.64
C VAL A 61 -4.11 12.15 19.30
N LEU A 62 -4.50 10.97 18.83
CA LEU A 62 -4.13 9.69 19.47
C LEU A 62 -2.62 9.44 19.45
N PHE A 63 -1.95 9.86 18.38
CA PHE A 63 -0.51 9.78 18.23
C PHE A 63 -0.02 11.07 17.58
N LYS A 64 0.68 11.92 18.34
CA LYS A 64 1.57 12.92 17.75
C LYS A 64 2.90 12.20 17.47
N PRO A 65 3.22 11.81 16.22
CA PRO A 65 4.54 11.27 15.94
C PRO A 65 5.61 12.30 16.32
N LYS A 66 6.40 12.01 17.36
CA LYS A 66 7.46 12.87 17.93
C LYS A 66 8.54 13.27 16.91
N PHE A 67 8.56 12.67 15.71
CA PHE A 67 9.50 12.99 14.63
C PHE A 67 9.12 14.22 13.80
N ILE A 68 7.93 14.79 14.01
CA ILE A 68 7.45 15.97 13.27
C ILE A 68 7.78 17.20 14.09
N ARG A 69 8.94 17.81 13.78
CA ARG A 69 9.39 19.09 14.35
C ARG A 69 8.25 20.11 14.33
N GLN A 70 7.97 20.64 15.50
CA GLN A 70 6.82 21.45 15.85
C GLN A 70 6.87 22.90 15.34
N ASP A 71 7.94 23.28 14.61
CA ASP A 71 8.21 24.70 14.39
C ASP A 71 7.42 25.34 13.23
N ARG A 72 7.05 24.59 12.18
CA ARG A 72 6.18 25.10 11.09
C ARG A 72 5.48 23.97 10.33
N GLY A 73 4.21 23.70 10.65
CA GLY A 73 3.29 23.05 9.71
C GLY A 73 2.78 21.67 10.10
N GLU A 74 1.86 21.59 11.07
CA GLU A 74 0.99 20.42 11.25
C GLU A 74 0.22 20.09 9.94
N ALA A 75 -0.10 21.12 9.12
CA ALA A 75 -0.70 20.96 7.79
C ALA A 75 0.24 20.36 6.72
N ALA A 76 1.55 20.55 6.85
CA ALA A 76 2.54 20.01 5.90
C ALA A 76 2.86 18.53 6.21
N ALA A 77 2.76 18.14 7.48
CA ALA A 77 2.87 16.76 7.92
C ALA A 77 1.68 15.91 7.47
N SER A 78 0.45 16.39 7.67
CA SER A 78 -0.75 15.69 7.19
C SER A 78 -0.78 15.57 5.67
N SER A 79 -0.32 16.58 4.92
CA SER A 79 -0.28 16.55 3.46
C SER A 79 0.80 15.62 2.89
N ALA A 80 1.90 15.41 3.62
CA ALA A 80 2.97 14.49 3.20
C ALA A 80 2.51 13.03 3.16
N TYR A 81 1.68 12.61 4.12
CA TYR A 81 1.08 11.27 4.14
C TYR A 81 -0.12 11.12 3.20
N GLN A 82 -0.87 12.21 2.96
CA GLN A 82 -1.97 12.21 1.99
C GLN A 82 -1.51 12.06 0.53
N SER A 83 -0.28 12.44 0.21
CA SER A 83 0.25 12.43 -1.16
C SER A 83 1.16 11.23 -1.49
N GLY A 84 1.36 10.29 -0.58
CA GLY A 84 2.20 9.09 -0.80
C GLY A 84 1.43 7.85 -1.20
N TRP A 85 2.16 6.78 -1.53
CA TRP A 85 1.61 5.47 -1.91
C TRP A 85 0.60 4.93 -0.89
N LEU A 86 0.91 5.03 0.41
CA LEU A 86 -0.01 4.65 1.48
C LEU A 86 -1.31 5.47 1.48
N GLY A 87 -1.23 6.77 1.18
CA GLY A 87 -2.40 7.64 1.06
C GLY A 87 -3.23 7.33 -0.17
N PHE A 88 -2.59 6.98 -1.29
CA PHE A 88 -3.31 6.57 -2.49
C PHE A 88 -4.19 5.33 -2.24
N LEU A 89 -3.64 4.33 -1.53
CA LEU A 89 -4.35 3.08 -1.25
C LEU A 89 -5.33 3.19 -0.06
N GLY A 90 -4.96 3.90 1.01
CA GLY A 90 -5.64 3.84 2.30
C GLY A 90 -6.52 5.04 2.69
N ASP A 91 -6.66 6.10 1.87
CA ASP A 91 -7.36 7.32 2.32
C ASP A 91 -8.85 7.14 2.65
N ARG A 92 -9.55 6.20 2.01
CA ARG A 92 -11.00 6.07 2.05
C ARG A 92 -11.43 4.61 2.12
N LEU A 93 -12.43 4.34 2.94
CA LEU A 93 -12.98 2.99 3.14
C LEU A 93 -13.53 2.34 1.85
N TRP A 94 -14.09 3.11 0.92
CA TRP A 94 -14.62 2.52 -0.33
C TRP A 94 -13.53 1.96 -1.25
N LYS A 95 -12.27 2.41 -1.11
CA LYS A 95 -11.14 1.89 -1.88
C LYS A 95 -10.75 0.47 -1.47
N LEU A 96 -11.22 0.00 -0.31
CA LEU A 96 -11.05 -1.38 0.13
C LEU A 96 -11.64 -2.39 -0.86
N ILE A 97 -12.80 -2.06 -1.44
CA ILE A 97 -13.54 -2.94 -2.36
C ILE A 97 -12.74 -3.20 -3.65
N PRO A 98 -12.35 -2.18 -4.44
CA PRO A 98 -11.57 -2.43 -5.66
C PRO A 98 -10.20 -3.04 -5.36
N LEU A 99 -9.60 -2.77 -4.18
CA LEU A 99 -8.34 -3.40 -3.79
C LEU A 99 -8.50 -4.90 -3.55
N ALA A 100 -9.55 -5.30 -2.83
CA ALA A 100 -9.88 -6.69 -2.56
C ALA A 100 -10.17 -7.46 -3.85
N VAL A 101 -10.97 -6.86 -4.75
CA VAL A 101 -11.29 -7.45 -6.05
C VAL A 101 -10.05 -7.57 -6.93
N ALA A 102 -9.22 -6.52 -7.01
CA ALA A 102 -7.97 -6.57 -7.77
C ALA A 102 -7.04 -7.67 -7.25
N TYR A 103 -6.91 -7.80 -5.93
CA TYR A 103 -6.15 -8.90 -5.32
C TYR A 103 -6.71 -10.27 -5.72
N ALA A 104 -8.02 -10.47 -5.59
CA ALA A 104 -8.66 -11.73 -5.94
C ALA A 104 -8.50 -12.07 -7.43
N ILE A 105 -8.52 -11.07 -8.32
CA ILE A 105 -8.25 -11.26 -9.75
C ILE A 105 -6.79 -11.66 -9.98
N LEU A 106 -5.83 -11.00 -9.32
CA LEU A 106 -4.41 -11.34 -9.42
C LEU A 106 -4.11 -12.77 -8.96
N MET A 107 -4.80 -13.22 -7.91
CA MET A 107 -4.66 -14.58 -7.37
C MET A 107 -5.19 -15.69 -8.28
N GLN A 108 -5.93 -15.36 -9.33
CA GLN A 108 -6.35 -16.33 -10.35
C GLN A 108 -5.22 -16.67 -11.32
N ILE A 109 -4.21 -15.81 -11.45
CA ILE A 109 -3.06 -16.06 -12.32
C ILE A 109 -2.08 -16.99 -11.59
N PRO A 110 -1.82 -18.22 -12.08
CA PRO A 110 -1.01 -19.20 -11.35
C PRO A 110 0.38 -18.70 -10.99
N VAL A 111 1.05 -18.02 -11.93
CA VAL A 111 2.39 -17.45 -11.70
C VAL A 111 2.37 -16.43 -10.57
N VAL A 112 1.37 -15.54 -10.54
CA VAL A 112 1.24 -14.52 -9.50
C VAL A 112 0.93 -15.17 -8.16
N SER A 113 0.01 -16.14 -8.14
CA SER A 113 -0.35 -16.88 -6.94
C SER A 113 0.83 -17.63 -6.33
N GLY A 114 1.70 -18.24 -7.16
CA GLY A 114 2.90 -18.95 -6.73
C GLY A 114 3.97 -18.01 -6.18
N VAL A 115 4.19 -16.85 -6.83
CA VAL A 115 5.10 -15.82 -6.31
C VAL A 115 4.61 -15.27 -4.96
N ILE A 116 3.31 -15.02 -4.83
CA ILE A 116 2.70 -14.56 -3.58
C ILE A 116 2.85 -15.64 -2.50
N GLY A 117 2.57 -16.91 -2.81
CA GLY A 117 2.76 -18.02 -1.87
C GLY A 117 4.20 -18.13 -1.37
N PHE A 118 5.18 -17.94 -2.25
CA PHE A 118 6.60 -17.89 -1.86
C PHE A 118 6.92 -16.68 -0.96
N MET A 119 6.43 -15.49 -1.29
CA MET A 119 6.64 -14.26 -0.47
C MET A 119 6.02 -14.37 0.92
N VAL A 120 4.89 -15.06 1.04
CA VAL A 120 4.15 -15.23 2.29
C VAL A 120 4.62 -16.45 3.08
N PHE A 121 5.57 -17.23 2.55
CA PHE A 121 6.05 -18.47 3.16
C PHE A 121 4.94 -19.52 3.35
N ASP A 122 4.03 -19.68 2.38
CA ASP A 122 2.97 -20.72 2.41
C ASP A 122 3.56 -22.13 2.64
N PHE A 123 4.79 -22.38 2.20
CA PHE A 123 5.47 -23.67 2.37
C PHE A 123 5.89 -23.98 3.82
N ALA A 124 5.87 -23.00 4.72
CA ALA A 124 6.42 -23.14 6.07
C ALA A 124 5.37 -23.43 7.15
N ARG A 125 4.07 -23.30 6.84
CA ARG A 125 2.98 -23.51 7.81
C ARG A 125 1.63 -23.73 7.12
N ASP A 126 0.93 -24.78 7.54
CA ASP A 126 -0.45 -25.06 7.13
C ASP A 126 -1.45 -24.62 8.22
N GLY A 127 -2.56 -24.01 7.80
CA GLY A 127 -3.73 -23.80 8.64
C GLY A 127 -4.47 -22.50 8.35
N TRP A 128 -5.80 -22.54 8.53
CA TRP A 128 -6.71 -21.42 8.24
C TRP A 128 -6.26 -20.06 8.78
N PHE A 129 -5.72 -20.03 10.01
CA PHE A 129 -5.23 -18.79 10.61
C PHE A 129 -4.04 -18.20 9.84
N TYR A 130 -3.12 -19.04 9.37
CA TYR A 130 -1.98 -18.59 8.58
C TYR A 130 -2.43 -18.09 7.21
N ASP A 131 -3.21 -18.91 6.51
CA ASP A 131 -3.66 -18.69 5.13
C ASP A 131 -4.49 -17.42 4.99
N VAL A 132 -5.23 -17.04 6.03
CA VAL A 132 -6.13 -15.90 6.00
C VAL A 132 -5.54 -14.69 6.73
N PHE A 133 -5.19 -14.86 8.01
CA PHE A 133 -4.81 -13.73 8.85
C PHE A 133 -3.36 -13.30 8.63
N ILE A 134 -2.41 -14.23 8.71
CA ILE A 134 -0.98 -13.90 8.55
C ILE A 134 -0.70 -13.48 7.11
N ARG A 135 -1.26 -14.20 6.12
CA ARG A 135 -1.17 -13.83 4.71
C ARG A 135 -1.67 -12.42 4.42
N SER A 136 -2.84 -12.04 4.94
CA SER A 136 -3.37 -10.68 4.70
C SER A 136 -2.47 -9.59 5.31
N ILE A 137 -1.89 -9.84 6.48
CA ILE A 137 -0.91 -8.92 7.10
C ILE A 137 0.37 -8.83 6.25
N LEU A 138 0.98 -9.96 5.88
CA LEU A 138 2.20 -9.96 5.08
C LEU A 138 1.97 -9.29 3.72
N MET A 139 0.85 -9.59 3.06
CA MET A 139 0.49 -8.93 1.81
C MET A 139 0.30 -7.43 1.99
N SER A 140 -0.32 -6.97 3.08
CA SER A 140 -0.45 -5.53 3.35
C SER A 140 0.92 -4.87 3.54
N PHE A 141 1.88 -5.60 4.12
CA PHE A 141 3.24 -5.14 4.29
C PHE A 141 3.97 -4.98 2.95
N TYR A 142 3.89 -5.99 2.08
CA TYR A 142 4.52 -5.97 0.76
C TYR A 142 3.87 -4.95 -0.19
N VAL A 143 2.55 -4.83 -0.16
CA VAL A 143 1.81 -3.96 -1.09
C VAL A 143 1.82 -2.50 -0.65
N ALA A 144 1.72 -2.21 0.65
CA ALA A 144 1.60 -0.83 1.13
C ALA A 144 2.84 -0.34 1.87
N LEU A 145 3.33 -1.07 2.87
CA LEU A 145 4.39 -0.57 3.75
C LEU A 145 5.74 -0.48 3.04
N LEU A 146 6.12 -1.49 2.27
CA LEU A 146 7.40 -1.53 1.56
C LEU A 146 7.54 -0.38 0.54
N PRO A 147 6.61 -0.19 -0.41
CA PRO A 147 6.71 0.91 -1.37
C PRO A 147 6.66 2.28 -0.69
N SER A 148 5.86 2.42 0.38
CA SER A 148 5.79 3.66 1.16
C SER A 148 7.10 3.97 1.88
N GLY A 149 7.79 2.95 2.43
CA GLY A 149 9.10 3.10 3.04
C GLY A 149 10.17 3.50 2.02
N ILE A 150 10.15 2.90 0.83
CA ILE A 150 11.04 3.27 -0.28
C ILE A 150 10.80 4.72 -0.71
N GLU A 151 9.53 5.10 -0.87
CA GLU A 151 9.15 6.45 -1.25
C GLU A 151 9.64 7.49 -0.22
N GLU A 152 9.44 7.24 1.07
CA GLU A 152 9.88 8.14 2.13
C GLU A 152 11.41 8.25 2.18
N PHE A 153 12.13 7.14 1.98
CA PHE A 153 13.59 7.16 1.87
C PHE A 153 14.07 8.01 0.69
N VAL A 154 13.43 7.88 -0.48
CA VAL A 154 13.75 8.69 -1.67
C VAL A 154 13.45 10.17 -1.43
N ARG A 155 12.29 10.50 -0.86
CA ARG A 155 11.91 11.87 -0.48
C ARG A 155 12.92 12.48 0.49
N TYR A 156 13.33 11.75 1.51
CA TYR A 156 14.35 12.19 2.47
C TYR A 156 15.70 12.47 1.79
N ARG A 157 16.16 11.57 0.92
CA ARG A 157 17.40 11.74 0.16
C ARG A 157 17.37 12.98 -0.73
N LEU A 158 16.25 13.21 -1.43
CA LEU A 158 16.04 14.40 -2.26
C LEU A 158 16.05 15.68 -1.43
N ARG A 159 15.29 15.74 -0.32
CA ARG A 159 15.26 16.89 0.59
C ARG A 159 16.66 17.26 1.08
N LYS A 160 17.47 16.26 1.47
CA LYS A 160 18.85 16.47 1.89
C LYS A 160 19.73 17.05 0.77
N LYS A 161 19.56 16.57 -0.47
CA LYS A 161 20.28 17.10 -1.65
C LYS A 161 19.91 18.55 -1.95
N TYR A 162 18.63 18.89 -1.94
CA TYR A 162 18.16 20.27 -2.16
C TYR A 162 18.59 21.20 -1.03
N TYR A 163 18.47 20.77 0.23
CA TYR A 163 18.90 21.57 1.38
C TYR A 163 20.39 21.92 1.28
N ARG A 164 21.25 20.94 0.96
CA ARG A 164 22.68 21.17 0.74
C ARG A 164 22.95 22.20 -0.37
N ARG A 165 22.26 22.09 -1.51
CA ARG A 165 22.38 23.05 -2.63
C ARG A 165 21.92 24.46 -2.24
N VAL A 166 20.81 24.59 -1.52
CA VAL A 166 20.30 25.88 -1.05
C VAL A 166 21.28 26.53 -0.07
N VAL A 167 21.88 25.74 0.83
CA VAL A 167 22.90 26.23 1.76
C VAL A 167 24.15 26.68 1.01
N GLN A 168 24.67 25.89 0.07
CA GLN A 168 25.81 26.28 -0.76
C GLN A 168 25.56 27.59 -1.51
N LEU A 169 24.43 27.72 -2.20
CA LEU A 169 24.07 28.95 -2.92
C LEU A 169 23.97 30.17 -2.00
N LYS A 170 23.48 30.00 -0.76
CA LYS A 170 23.46 31.09 0.24
C LYS A 170 24.87 31.49 0.66
N TYR A 171 25.76 30.53 0.89
CA TYR A 171 27.17 30.81 1.22
C TYR A 171 27.90 31.49 0.06
N ASP A 172 27.73 31.02 -1.18
CA ASP A 172 28.39 31.58 -2.36
C ASP A 172 27.94 33.02 -2.61
N ARG A 173 26.63 33.31 -2.49
CA ARG A 173 26.11 34.69 -2.56
C ARG A 173 26.69 35.60 -1.47
N ALA A 174 26.77 35.10 -0.23
CA ALA A 174 27.32 35.87 0.89
C ALA A 174 28.83 36.16 0.71
N LYS A 175 29.56 35.27 0.03
CA LYS A 175 30.97 35.47 -0.32
C LYS A 175 31.13 36.52 -1.42
N LEU A 176 30.29 36.46 -2.46
CA LEU A 176 30.30 37.45 -3.55
C LEU A 176 29.92 38.86 -3.10
N SER A 177 29.05 39.02 -2.09
CA SER A 177 28.69 40.34 -1.56
C SER A 177 29.78 41.03 -0.73
N LYS A 178 30.89 40.33 -0.43
CA LYS A 178 32.01 40.85 0.37
C LYS A 178 33.24 41.21 -0.49
N LEU A 179 33.19 40.93 -1.79
CA LEU A 179 34.18 41.32 -2.79
C LEU A 179 33.68 42.57 -3.51
#